data_AF-A0A2G5U2I0-F1
#
_entry.id   AF-A0A2G5U2I0-F1
#
_cell.length_a   1.000
_cell.length_b   1.000
_cell.length_c   1.000
_cell.angle_alpha   90.00
_cell.angle_beta   90.00
_cell.angle_gamma   90.00
#
_symmetry.space_group_name_H-M   'P 1'
#
loop_
_entity.id
_entity.type
_entity.pdbx_description
1 polymer ?
#
loop_
_entity_poly.entity_id
_entity_poly.type
_entity_poly.pdbx_seq_one_letter_code
_entity_poly.pdbx_strand_id
1 'polypeptide(L)'
;MNLQFLLIFFLLKCGTSYKILVYSNLYGHSHIKVLNSVADLLTDAGHDVTLFRPIIESSQLNKSSVKTKKVIYIQPDEKVVEKMNQIDKFSGNLWTLDSTQPSAMIAKSNALVGFFGTQCKSRSNI
;
A
#
# COMPACT_ATOMS: atom_id res chain seq x y z
N MET A 1 18.94 16.42 -41.52
CA MET A 1 18.53 15.68 -40.31
C MET A 1 18.14 14.28 -40.75
N ASN A 2 19.03 13.29 -40.55
CA ASN A 2 18.92 11.99 -41.20
C ASN A 2 17.71 11.20 -40.67
N LEU A 3 16.85 10.71 -41.58
CA LEU A 3 15.63 9.94 -41.31
C LEU A 3 15.83 8.77 -40.34
N GLN A 4 17.03 8.18 -40.33
CA GLN A 4 17.44 7.13 -39.39
C GLN A 4 17.37 7.57 -37.92
N PHE A 5 17.77 8.81 -37.59
CA PHE A 5 17.66 9.34 -36.23
C PHE A 5 16.20 9.52 -35.81
N LEU A 6 15.33 9.89 -36.75
CA LEU A 6 13.90 10.03 -36.49
C LEU A 6 13.24 8.67 -36.20
N LEU A 7 13.64 7.63 -36.94
CA LEU A 7 13.12 6.27 -36.79
C LEU A 7 13.53 5.65 -35.44
N ILE A 8 14.79 5.85 -35.03
CA ILE A 8 15.29 5.40 -33.72
C ILE A 8 14.53 6.12 -32.59
N PHE A 9 14.29 7.42 -32.73
CA PHE A 9 13.52 8.18 -31.73
C PHE A 9 12.06 7.70 -31.62
N PHE A 10 11.44 7.30 -32.74
CA PHE A 10 10.08 6.77 -32.75
C PHE A 10 10.00 5.38 -32.10
N LEU A 11 10.98 4.51 -32.34
CA LEU A 11 11.07 3.20 -31.70
C LEU A 11 11.30 3.31 -30.18
N LEU A 12 12.10 4.28 -29.74
CA LEU A 12 12.30 4.57 -28.30
C LEU A 12 11.04 5.12 -27.61
N LYS A 13 10.10 5.69 -28.37
CA LYS A 13 8.80 6.17 -27.87
C LYS A 13 7.72 5.07 -27.83
N CYS A 14 7.97 3.90 -28.42
CA CYS A 14 7.00 2.80 -28.49
C CYS A 14 6.96 1.95 -27.21
N GLY A 15 7.13 2.56 -26.04
CA GLY A 15 6.88 1.92 -24.76
C GLY A 15 5.41 2.02 -24.41
N THR A 16 4.76 0.91 -24.05
CA THR A 16 3.37 0.93 -23.58
C THR A 16 3.30 1.50 -22.17
N SER A 17 2.56 2.60 -21.99
CA SER A 17 2.22 3.10 -20.66
C SER A 17 0.98 2.37 -20.15
N TYR A 18 1.13 1.58 -19.09
CA TYR A 18 0.02 0.88 -18.44
C TYR A 18 -0.64 1.77 -17.37
N LYS A 19 -1.93 1.53 -17.14
CA LYS A 19 -2.66 2.07 -15.98
C LYS A 19 -2.55 1.08 -14.84
N ILE A 20 -1.80 1.42 -13.79
CA ILE A 20 -1.48 0.51 -12.69
C ILE A 20 -2.07 1.05 -11.39
N LEU A 21 -2.84 0.20 -10.69
CA LEU A 21 -3.34 0.49 -9.35
C LEU A 21 -2.43 -0.19 -8.32
N VAL A 22 -1.73 0.60 -7.51
CA VAL A 22 -0.96 0.09 -6.38
C VAL A 22 -1.82 0.21 -5.13
N TYR A 23 -2.15 -0.92 -4.52
CA TYR A 23 -2.84 -0.96 -3.23
C TYR A 23 -1.81 -0.87 -2.11
N SER A 24 -1.89 0.18 -1.28
CA SER A 24 -1.00 0.40 -0.14
C SER A 24 -1.78 0.93 1.05
N ASN A 25 -2.27 0.04 1.90
CA ASN A 25 -2.81 0.43 3.20
C ASN A 25 -1.74 1.18 4.02
N LEU A 26 -2.18 2.22 4.71
CA LEU A 26 -1.39 3.03 5.63
C LEU A 26 -1.33 2.29 6.97
N TYR A 27 -0.53 1.23 7.02
CA TYR A 27 -0.27 0.39 8.18
C TYR A 27 1.18 -0.09 8.16
N GLY A 28 1.95 0.21 9.21
CA GLY A 28 3.35 -0.22 9.31
C GLY A 28 4.29 0.53 8.36
N HIS A 29 5.28 1.20 8.92
CA HIS A 29 6.20 2.06 8.16
C HIS A 29 6.96 1.32 7.05
N SER A 30 7.41 0.08 7.31
CA SER A 30 8.15 -0.72 6.34
C SER A 30 7.31 -1.12 5.12
N HIS A 31 6.06 -1.58 5.34
CA HIS A 31 5.13 -1.93 4.26
C HIS A 31 4.84 -0.73 3.36
N ILE A 32 4.57 0.42 3.98
CA ILE A 32 4.36 1.68 3.26
C ILE A 32 5.59 2.03 2.40
N LYS A 33 6.79 1.94 2.96
CA LYS A 33 8.03 2.30 2.25
C LYS A 33 8.24 1.41 1.02
N VAL A 34 8.04 0.10 1.15
CA VAL A 34 8.19 -0.85 0.03
C VAL A 34 7.20 -0.53 -1.09
N LEU A 35 5.92 -0.35 -0.76
CA LEU A 35 4.88 -0.11 -1.76
C LEU A 35 4.99 1.28 -2.41
N ASN A 36 5.40 2.31 -1.66
CA ASN A 36 5.76 3.60 -2.25
C ASN A 36 6.92 3.46 -3.24
N SER A 37 7.95 2.69 -2.90
CA SER A 37 9.10 2.48 -3.79
C SER A 37 8.69 1.79 -5.09
N VAL A 38 7.78 0.82 -5.01
CA VAL A 38 7.19 0.16 -6.19
C VAL A 38 6.40 1.17 -7.03
N ALA A 39 5.54 1.97 -6.42
CA ALA A 39 4.75 2.98 -7.12
C ALA A 39 5.65 4.03 -7.82
N ASP A 40 6.71 4.47 -7.14
CA ASP A 40 7.69 5.41 -7.67
C ASP A 40 8.47 4.82 -8.84
N LEU A 41 8.95 3.58 -8.73
CA LEU A 41 9.67 2.92 -9.82
C LEU A 41 8.79 2.73 -11.08
N LEU A 42 7.52 2.36 -10.89
CA LEU A 42 6.57 2.26 -12.00
C LEU A 42 6.24 3.62 -12.62
N THR A 43 6.18 4.67 -11.79
CA THR A 43 5.99 6.05 -12.26
C THR A 43 7.22 6.53 -13.05
N ASP A 44 8.42 6.29 -12.54
CA ASP A 44 9.70 6.63 -13.18
C ASP A 44 9.88 5.87 -14.51
N ALA A 45 9.31 4.66 -14.64
CA ALA A 45 9.24 3.90 -15.89
C ALA A 45 8.22 4.45 -16.92
N GLY A 46 7.44 5.46 -16.58
CA GLY A 46 6.48 6.12 -17.48
C GLY A 46 5.06 5.53 -17.47
N HIS A 47 4.70 4.74 -16.45
CA HIS A 47 3.33 4.22 -16.29
C HIS A 47 2.39 5.24 -15.61
N ASP A 48 1.10 5.12 -15.89
CA ASP A 48 0.04 5.86 -15.19
C ASP A 48 -0.33 5.13 -13.89
N VAL A 49 0.38 5.47 -12.82
CA VAL A 49 0.22 4.83 -11.51
C VAL A 49 -0.79 5.59 -10.66
N THR A 50 -1.75 4.87 -10.08
CA THR A 50 -2.65 5.36 -9.02
C THR A 50 -2.37 4.60 -7.74
N LEU A 51 -2.12 5.32 -6.66
CA LEU A 51 -1.86 4.75 -5.34
C LEU A 51 -3.13 4.82 -4.49
N PHE A 52 -3.70 3.66 -4.17
CA PHE A 52 -4.90 3.55 -3.34
C PHE A 52 -4.52 3.25 -1.89
N ARG A 53 -4.88 4.15 -0.98
CA ARG A 53 -4.40 4.16 0.41
C ARG A 53 -5.53 4.20 1.44
N PRO A 54 -6.02 3.03 1.88
CA PRO A 54 -6.78 2.92 3.11
C PRO A 54 -5.95 3.32 4.31
N ILE A 55 -6.43 4.32 5.04
CA ILE A 55 -5.85 4.76 6.30
C ILE A 55 -6.29 3.75 7.37
N ILE A 56 -5.31 3.16 8.04
CA ILE A 56 -5.52 2.19 9.12
C ILE A 56 -4.85 2.71 10.38
N GLU A 57 -3.58 3.09 10.26
CA GLU A 57 -2.79 3.74 11.29
C GLU A 57 -2.63 5.22 10.95
N SER A 58 -3.47 6.08 11.52
CA SER A 58 -3.43 7.54 11.29
C SER A 58 -2.07 8.15 11.65
N SER A 59 -1.30 7.51 12.55
CA SER A 59 0.06 7.92 12.91
C SER A 59 1.01 7.96 11.70
N GLN A 60 0.75 7.17 10.65
CA GLN A 60 1.60 7.10 9.46
C GLN A 60 1.27 8.19 8.43
N LEU A 61 0.23 8.99 8.67
CA LEU A 61 -0.06 10.17 7.86
C LEU A 61 1.14 11.11 7.90
N ASN A 62 1.52 11.64 6.73
CA ASN A 62 2.66 12.54 6.54
C ASN A 62 4.05 11.97 6.86
N LYS A 63 4.17 10.69 7.25
CA LYS A 63 5.48 10.03 7.51
C LYS A 63 6.12 9.42 6.28
N SER A 64 5.42 9.40 5.15
CA SER A 64 5.92 8.85 3.89
C SER A 64 5.63 9.79 2.74
N SER A 65 6.65 10.11 1.95
CA SER A 65 6.51 10.75 0.65
C SER A 65 6.42 9.70 -0.46
N VAL A 66 5.76 10.06 -1.56
CA VAL A 66 5.68 9.27 -2.79
C VAL A 66 5.72 10.25 -3.97
N LYS A 67 6.42 9.89 -5.04
CA LYS A 67 6.50 10.69 -6.28
C LYS A 67 5.22 10.59 -7.10
N THR A 68 4.53 9.45 -7.04
CA THR A 68 3.24 9.24 -7.72
C THR A 68 2.23 10.30 -7.26
N LYS A 69 1.74 11.12 -8.21
CA LYS A 69 0.83 12.24 -7.90
C LYS A 69 -0.62 11.80 -7.66
N LYS A 70 -1.05 10.69 -8.27
CA LYS A 70 -2.42 10.18 -8.13
C LYS A 70 -2.52 9.32 -6.89
N VAL A 71 -2.86 9.92 -5.76
CA VAL A 71 -3.05 9.21 -4.49
C VAL A 71 -4.49 9.36 -4.03
N ILE A 72 -5.15 8.24 -3.74
CA ILE A 72 -6.53 8.18 -3.25
C ILE A 72 -6.48 7.71 -1.79
N TYR A 73 -6.88 8.57 -0.87
CA TYR A 73 -6.99 8.23 0.55
C TYR A 73 -8.40 7.77 0.90
N ILE A 74 -8.50 6.68 1.65
CA ILE A 74 -9.75 6.17 2.20
C ILE A 74 -9.69 6.32 3.71
N GLN A 75 -10.54 7.18 4.25
CA GLN A 75 -10.64 7.44 5.68
C GLN A 75 -11.00 6.18 6.48
N PRO A 76 -10.45 6.01 7.69
CA PRO A 76 -10.74 4.86 8.54
C PRO A 76 -12.19 4.92 9.03
N ASP A 77 -12.82 3.76 9.16
CA ASP A 77 -14.08 3.63 9.90
C ASP A 77 -13.82 3.66 11.42
N GLU A 78 -14.80 4.10 12.20
CA GLU A 78 -14.71 4.13 13.67
C GLU A 78 -14.28 2.78 14.27
N LYS A 79 -14.80 1.67 13.72
CA LYS A 79 -14.46 0.31 14.16
C LYS A 79 -13.00 -0.05 13.89
N VAL A 80 -12.40 0.54 12.86
CA VAL A 80 -10.98 0.33 12.52
C VAL A 80 -10.09 1.14 13.45
N VAL A 81 -10.48 2.38 13.76
CA VAL A 81 -9.77 3.21 14.75
C VAL A 81 -9.76 2.53 16.12
N GLU A 82 -10.90 2.00 16.57
CA GLU A 82 -11.00 1.29 17.85
C GLU A 82 -10.09 0.06 17.90
N LYS A 83 -10.15 -0.80 16.87
CA LYS A 83 -9.31 -2.00 16.78
C LYS A 83 -7.81 -1.66 16.68
N MET A 84 -7.45 -0.58 15.99
CA MET A 84 -6.05 -0.15 15.88
C MET A 84 -5.48 0.22 17.25
N ASN A 85 -6.24 0.94 18.09
CA ASN A 85 -5.82 1.27 19.46
C ASN A 85 -5.57 0.03 20.33
N GLN A 86 -6.25 -1.09 20.05
CA GLN A 86 -6.01 -2.36 20.73
C GLN A 86 -4.76 -3.06 20.19
N ILE A 87 -4.54 -3.01 18.88
CA ILE A 87 -3.38 -3.61 18.21
C ILE A 87 -2.08 -2.86 18.54
N ASP A 88 -2.09 -1.53 18.68
CA ASP A 88 -0.91 -0.75 19.08
C ASP A 88 -0.38 -1.16 20.45
N LYS A 89 -1.26 -1.59 21.36
CA LYS A 89 -0.87 -2.15 22.67
C LYS A 89 -0.27 -3.56 22.56
N PHE A 90 -0.59 -4.29 21.49
CA PHE A 90 -0.12 -5.65 21.23
C PHE A 90 1.16 -5.70 20.37
N SER A 91 1.34 -4.73 19.47
CA SER A 91 2.42 -4.70 18.46
C SER A 91 3.82 -4.64 19.07
N GLY A 92 3.99 -3.99 20.22
CA GLY A 92 5.27 -3.91 20.94
C GLY A 92 5.85 -5.26 21.34
N ASN A 93 4.99 -6.27 21.54
CA ASN A 93 5.40 -7.62 21.91
C ASN A 93 5.40 -8.59 20.74
N LEU A 94 4.96 -8.18 19.54
CA LEU A 94 4.81 -9.07 18.39
C LEU A 94 6.12 -9.80 18.03
N TRP A 95 7.25 -9.12 18.21
CA TRP A 95 8.60 -9.64 17.91
C TRP A 95 9.15 -10.60 18.96
N THR A 96 8.60 -10.60 20.17
CA THR A 96 8.97 -11.53 21.25
C THR A 96 8.00 -12.71 21.35
N LEU A 97 6.95 -12.73 20.53
CA LEU A 97 6.01 -13.82 20.50
C LEU A 97 6.66 -15.09 19.93
N ASP A 98 6.43 -16.18 20.64
CA ASP A 98 6.79 -17.51 20.18
C ASP A 98 6.13 -17.81 18.83
N SER A 99 7.01 -18.05 17.84
CA SER A 99 6.72 -18.32 16.44
C SER A 99 6.83 -19.82 16.12
N THR A 100 7.21 -20.65 17.09
CA THR A 100 7.49 -22.07 16.85
C THR A 100 6.23 -22.92 16.69
N GLN A 101 5.05 -22.37 17.03
CA GLN A 101 3.76 -23.06 16.95
C GLN A 101 2.94 -22.59 15.73
N PRO A 102 2.78 -23.42 14.68
CA PRO A 102 2.07 -23.03 13.46
C PRO A 102 0.59 -22.67 13.67
N SER A 103 -0.12 -23.38 14.55
CA SER A 103 -1.54 -23.12 14.84
C SER A 103 -1.76 -21.72 15.46
N ALA A 104 -0.89 -21.33 16.39
CA ALA A 104 -0.92 -20.01 17.01
C ALA A 104 -0.61 -18.91 15.99
N MET A 105 0.31 -19.16 15.04
CA MET A 105 0.56 -18.25 13.93
C MET A 105 -0.65 -18.08 13.02
N ILE A 106 -1.31 -19.19 12.65
CA ILE A 106 -2.50 -19.15 11.78
C ILE A 106 -3.62 -18.34 12.46
N ALA A 107 -3.88 -18.59 13.74
CA ALA A 107 -4.89 -17.85 14.49
C ALA A 107 -4.61 -16.34 14.51
N LYS A 108 -3.35 -15.93 14.75
CA LYS A 108 -2.94 -14.52 14.74
C LYS A 108 -3.02 -13.89 13.35
N SER A 109 -2.61 -14.62 12.31
CA SER A 109 -2.73 -14.19 10.92
C SER A 109 -4.20 -13.94 10.55
N ASN A 110 -5.10 -14.85 10.91
CA ASN A 110 -6.54 -14.68 10.71
C ASN A 110 -7.10 -13.46 11.44
N ALA A 111 -6.63 -13.17 12.66
CA ALA A 111 -7.01 -11.97 13.39
C ALA A 111 -6.57 -10.68 12.66
N LEU A 112 -5.34 -10.64 12.15
CA LEU A 112 -4.82 -9.51 11.37
C LEU A 112 -5.56 -9.33 10.03
N VAL A 113 -5.85 -10.43 9.33
CA VAL A 113 -6.66 -10.43 8.10
C VAL A 113 -8.07 -9.90 8.37
N GLY A 114 -8.70 -10.34 9.47
CA GLY A 114 -10.01 -9.86 9.89
C GLY A 114 -10.02 -8.37 10.23
N PHE A 115 -8.93 -7.86 10.80
CA PHE A 115 -8.74 -6.43 11.03
C PHE A 115 -8.69 -5.64 9.72
N PHE A 116 -7.84 -6.03 8.76
CA PHE A 116 -7.79 -5.37 7.45
C PHE A 116 -9.11 -5.47 6.68
N GLY A 117 -9.80 -6.61 6.78
CA GLY A 117 -11.12 -6.80 6.18
C GLY A 117 -12.22 -5.94 6.79
N THR A 118 -12.05 -5.45 8.04
CA THR A 118 -13.04 -4.57 8.70
C THR A 118 -13.16 -3.24 7.94
N GLN A 119 -12.04 -2.69 7.49
CA GLN A 119 -11.99 -1.45 6.70
C GLN A 119 -12.70 -1.58 5.35
N CYS A 120 -12.71 -2.78 4.76
CA CYS A 120 -13.41 -3.03 3.50
C CYS A 120 -14.93 -3.14 3.70
N LYS A 121 -15.37 -3.78 4.77
CA LYS A 121 -16.80 -4.06 5.04
C LYS A 121 -17.58 -2.84 5.51
N SER A 122 -16.94 -1.89 6.19
CA SER A 122 -17.62 -0.66 6.63
C SER A 122 -18.15 0.18 5.46
N ARG A 123 -17.45 0.18 4.33
CA ARG A 123 -17.84 0.94 3.13
C ARG A 123 -18.62 0.14 2.09
N SER A 124 -18.80 -1.17 2.24
CA SER A 124 -19.57 -1.98 1.27
C SER A 124 -21.09 -1.87 1.44
N ASN A 125 -21.56 -1.18 2.48
CA ASN A 125 -22.99 -0.95 2.76
C ASN A 125 -23.48 0.43 2.24
N ILE A 126 -22.71 1.05 1.34
CA ILE A 126 -23.08 2.24 0.56
C ILE A 126 -23.12 1.79 -0.89
#